data_AF-A0A4R9VD25-F1
#
_entry.id   AF-A0A4R9VD25-F1
#
_cell.length_a   1.000
_cell.length_b   1.000
_cell.length_c   1.000
_cell.angle_alpha   90.00
_cell.angle_beta   90.00
_cell.angle_gamma   90.00
#
_symmetry.space_group_name_H-M   'P 1'
#
loop_
_entity.id
_entity.type
_entity.pdbx_description
1 polymer ?
#
loop_
_entity_poly.entity_id
_entity_poly.type
_entity_poly.pdbx_seq_one_letter_code
_entity_poly.pdbx_strand_id
1 'polypeptide(L)'
;SGLVRVTAELHAAQTVLWPAVSRLMYAYPDVQVEISVDASFTDIVADQFDAGIRMGEQVAKDMIAVRIGPDLRMVVVGSPSYLAKHGTPHTPHDLIQHRCMNLRLPTAGGLYAWE
;
A
#
# COMPACT_ATOMS: atom_id res chain seq x y z
N SER A 1 -30.37 -0.84 -0.37
CA SER A 1 -29.13 -0.99 -1.15
C SER A 1 -28.38 0.32 -1.12
N GLY A 2 -27.05 0.27 -1.09
CA GLY A 2 -26.18 1.45 -1.03
C GLY A 2 -24.83 1.15 -1.66
N LEU A 3 -24.22 2.16 -2.25
CA LEU A 3 -22.87 2.10 -2.79
C LEU A 3 -21.89 2.49 -1.68
N VAL A 4 -20.86 1.69 -1.48
CA VAL A 4 -19.72 2.01 -0.62
C VAL A 4 -18.49 2.19 -1.49
N ARG A 5 -17.89 3.38 -1.44
CA ARG A 5 -16.71 3.75 -2.21
C ARG A 5 -15.49 3.77 -1.29
N VAL A 6 -14.50 2.93 -1.60
CA VAL A 6 -13.27 2.82 -0.81
C VAL A 6 -12.05 3.09 -1.68
N THR A 7 -11.12 3.89 -1.19
CA THR A 7 -9.80 4.06 -1.81
C THR A 7 -8.73 3.30 -1.03
N ALA A 8 -7.83 2.63 -1.74
CA ALA A 8 -6.72 1.89 -1.13
C ALA A 8 -5.50 1.80 -2.06
N GLU A 9 -4.32 1.62 -1.46
CA GLU A 9 -3.14 1.18 -2.22
C GLU A 9 -3.31 -0.26 -2.73
N LEU A 10 -2.64 -0.60 -3.83
CA LEU A 10 -2.75 -1.90 -4.50
C LEU A 10 -2.57 -3.09 -3.54
N HIS A 11 -1.56 -3.02 -2.67
CA HIS A 11 -1.29 -4.10 -1.71
C HIS A 11 -2.46 -4.30 -0.75
N ALA A 12 -3.01 -3.23 -0.17
CA ALA A 12 -4.14 -3.32 0.74
C ALA A 12 -5.44 -3.72 0.03
N ALA A 13 -5.64 -3.25 -1.20
CA ALA A 13 -6.76 -3.66 -2.03
C ALA A 13 -6.77 -5.19 -2.25
N GLN A 14 -5.63 -5.78 -2.58
CA GLN A 14 -5.51 -7.21 -2.87
C GLN A 14 -5.51 -8.08 -1.60
N THR A 15 -4.80 -7.67 -0.55
CA THR A 15 -4.56 -8.52 0.61
C THR A 15 -5.61 -8.37 1.72
N VAL A 16 -6.31 -7.23 1.78
CA VAL A 16 -7.27 -6.93 2.84
C VAL A 16 -8.67 -6.71 2.29
N LEU A 17 -8.85 -5.77 1.36
CA LEU A 17 -10.19 -5.41 0.86
C LEU A 17 -10.82 -6.54 0.06
N TRP A 18 -10.12 -7.07 -0.94
CA TRP A 18 -10.72 -8.05 -1.85
C TRP A 18 -11.26 -9.30 -1.13
N PRO A 19 -10.53 -9.90 -0.16
CA PRO A 19 -11.07 -10.98 0.66
C PRO A 19 -12.29 -10.57 1.49
N ALA A 20 -12.29 -9.37 2.07
CA ALA A 20 -13.38 -8.88 2.93
C ALA A 20 -14.65 -8.57 2.12
N VAL A 21 -14.51 -7.82 1.03
CA VAL A 21 -15.59 -7.43 0.12
C VAL A 21 -16.23 -8.65 -0.52
N SER A 22 -15.43 -9.63 -0.94
CA SER A 22 -15.95 -10.86 -1.53
C SER A 22 -16.90 -11.61 -0.56
N ARG A 23 -16.55 -11.68 0.73
CA ARG A 23 -17.43 -12.27 1.76
C ARG A 23 -18.65 -11.40 2.05
N LEU A 24 -18.46 -10.08 2.10
CA LEU A 24 -19.53 -9.12 2.36
C LEU A 24 -20.60 -9.17 1.27
N MET A 25 -20.20 -9.11 0.00
CA MET A 25 -21.13 -9.14 -1.13
C MET A 25 -21.88 -10.46 -1.25
N TYR A 26 -21.26 -11.57 -0.83
CA TYR A 26 -21.96 -12.86 -0.74
C TYR A 26 -23.06 -12.84 0.34
N ALA A 27 -22.79 -12.23 1.50
CA ALA A 27 -23.74 -12.13 2.61
C ALA A 27 -24.82 -11.04 2.40
N TYR A 28 -24.50 -10.00 1.63
CA TYR A 28 -25.36 -8.85 1.38
C TYR A 28 -25.39 -8.49 -0.12
N PRO A 29 -26.21 -9.19 -0.93
CA PRO A 29 -26.23 -9.02 -2.39
C PRO A 29 -26.66 -7.63 -2.87
N ASP A 30 -27.37 -6.88 -2.03
CA ASP A 30 -27.86 -5.53 -2.32
C ASP A 30 -26.81 -4.42 -2.06
N VAL A 31 -25.64 -4.78 -1.53
CA VAL A 31 -24.53 -3.86 -1.29
C VAL A 31 -23.64 -3.82 -2.53
N GLN A 32 -23.36 -2.62 -3.02
CA GLN A 32 -22.40 -2.39 -4.09
C GLN A 32 -21.14 -1.80 -3.50
N VAL A 33 -19.97 -2.27 -3.97
CA VAL A 33 -18.68 -1.76 -3.51
C VAL A 33 -17.87 -1.31 -4.71
N GLU A 34 -17.41 -0.05 -4.68
CA GLU A 34 -16.45 0.50 -5.62
C GLU A 34 -15.09 0.60 -4.92
N ILE A 35 -14.06 0.01 -5.52
CA ILE A 35 -12.69 0.08 -5.01
C ILE A 35 -11.86 0.91 -6.00
N SER A 36 -11.42 2.09 -5.56
CA SER A 36 -10.43 2.88 -6.28
C SER A 36 -9.03 2.50 -5.80
N VAL A 37 -8.19 2.01 -6.71
CA VAL A 37 -6.79 1.72 -6.42
C VAL A 37 -5.96 2.90 -6.89
N ASP A 38 -5.50 3.70 -5.92
CA ASP A 38 -4.66 4.86 -6.18
C ASP A 38 -3.51 4.88 -5.18
N ALA A 39 -2.29 5.10 -5.70
CA ALA A 39 -1.08 5.28 -4.90
C ALA A 39 -0.88 6.75 -4.50
N SER A 40 -1.78 7.64 -4.93
CA SER A 40 -1.74 9.05 -4.59
C SER A 40 -2.38 9.34 -3.23
N PHE A 41 -2.00 10.48 -2.66
CA PHE A 41 -2.59 11.05 -1.45
C PHE A 41 -3.92 11.69 -1.84
N THR A 42 -4.84 10.86 -2.28
CA THR A 42 -6.20 11.26 -2.66
C THR A 42 -6.88 11.80 -1.42
N ASP A 43 -7.36 13.04 -1.47
CA ASP A 43 -8.20 13.62 -0.42
C ASP A 43 -9.55 12.91 -0.47
N ILE A 44 -9.73 11.95 0.43
CA ILE A 44 -10.89 11.06 0.42
C ILE A 44 -12.21 11.83 0.60
N VAL A 45 -12.16 13.02 1.23
CA VAL A 45 -13.32 13.87 1.47
C VAL A 45 -13.68 14.63 0.20
N ALA A 46 -12.68 15.20 -0.48
CA ALA A 46 -12.88 15.91 -1.74
C ALA A 46 -13.40 14.97 -2.84
N ASP A 47 -12.94 13.72 -2.87
CA ASP A 47 -13.28 12.74 -3.91
C ASP A 47 -14.48 11.83 -3.56
N GLN A 48 -15.19 12.16 -2.46
CA GLN A 48 -16.44 11.52 -2.04
C GLN A 48 -16.28 9.99 -1.81
N PHE A 49 -15.19 9.60 -1.15
CA PHE A 49 -15.01 8.23 -0.66
C PHE A 49 -15.60 8.10 0.76
N ASP A 50 -16.19 6.94 1.05
CA ASP A 50 -16.71 6.62 2.39
C ASP A 50 -15.59 6.20 3.34
N ALA A 51 -14.50 5.62 2.81
CA ALA A 51 -13.35 5.19 3.58
C ALA A 51 -12.05 5.20 2.75
N GLY A 52 -10.92 5.42 3.44
CA GLY A 52 -9.58 5.27 2.89
C GLY A 52 -8.77 4.26 3.69
N ILE A 53 -8.05 3.38 2.98
CA ILE A 53 -7.05 2.50 3.57
C ILE A 53 -5.67 2.99 3.16
N ARG A 54 -4.84 3.26 4.16
CA ARG A 54 -3.50 3.85 4.04
C ARG A 54 -2.55 3.17 5.02
N MET A 55 -1.24 3.29 4.77
CA MET A 55 -0.24 2.96 5.80
C MET A 55 -0.40 3.90 7.00
N GLY A 56 -0.29 3.36 8.22
CA GLY A 56 -0.84 3.96 9.44
C GLY A 56 -0.29 5.34 9.85
N GLU A 57 0.79 5.79 9.23
CA GLU A 57 1.43 7.08 9.50
C GLU A 57 0.68 8.27 8.87
N GLN A 58 -0.34 8.01 8.05
CA GLN A 58 -0.96 9.02 7.21
C GLN A 58 -2.49 8.99 7.34
N VAL A 59 -2.99 9.54 8.46
CA VAL A 59 -4.42 9.73 8.73
C VAL A 59 -4.74 11.22 8.62
N ALA A 60 -5.71 11.58 7.77
CA ALA A 60 -6.15 12.96 7.62
C ALA A 60 -6.75 13.49 8.93
N LYS A 61 -6.61 14.80 9.15
CA LYS A 61 -7.25 15.49 10.29
C LYS A 61 -8.76 15.20 10.26
N ASP A 62 -9.33 14.83 11.40
CA ASP A 62 -10.76 14.48 11.59
C ASP A 62 -11.21 13.10 11.09
N MET A 63 -10.30 12.22 10.67
CA MET A 63 -10.63 10.79 10.42
C MET A 63 -10.47 9.92 11.67
N ILE A 64 -11.35 8.93 11.80
CA ILE A 64 -11.19 7.83 12.77
C ILE A 64 -10.39 6.71 12.09
N ALA A 65 -9.17 6.46 12.56
CA ALA A 65 -8.35 5.36 12.07
C ALA A 65 -8.64 4.06 12.81
N VAL A 66 -8.82 2.98 12.06
CA VAL A 66 -8.97 1.62 12.59
C VAL A 66 -7.87 0.74 12.00
N ARG A 67 -7.15 0.02 12.85
CA ARG A 67 -6.15 -0.94 12.43
C ARG A 67 -6.84 -2.18 11.83
N ILE A 68 -6.54 -2.47 10.57
CA ILE A 68 -7.13 -3.60 9.83
C ILE A 68 -6.13 -4.72 9.50
N GLY A 69 -4.86 -4.53 9.88
CA GLY A 69 -3.77 -5.48 9.60
C GLY A 69 -2.55 -5.31 10.50
N PRO A 70 -1.60 -6.25 10.43
CA PRO A 70 -0.32 -6.15 11.13
C PRO A 70 0.55 -5.04 10.52
N ASP A 71 1.63 -4.68 11.23
CA ASP A 71 2.63 -3.76 10.68
C ASP A 71 3.34 -4.42 9.48
N LEU A 72 3.53 -3.62 8.43
CA LEU A 72 4.27 -4.05 7.24
C LEU A 72 5.77 -3.95 7.50
N ARG A 73 6.52 -4.97 7.08
CA ARG A 73 7.98 -4.97 7.17
C ARG A 73 8.59 -4.94 5.77
N MET A 74 9.35 -3.88 5.48
CA MET A 74 10.15 -3.79 4.28
C MET A 74 11.38 -4.69 4.38
N VAL A 75 11.72 -5.36 3.29
CA VAL A 75 12.91 -6.23 3.21
C VAL A 75 13.66 -5.97 1.92
N VAL A 76 15.00 -5.95 2.01
CA VAL A 76 15.88 -5.89 0.84
C VAL A 76 16.03 -7.29 0.27
N VAL A 77 15.78 -7.44 -1.02
CA VAL A 77 15.91 -8.72 -1.73
C VAL A 77 16.75 -8.57 -2.98
N GLY A 78 17.50 -9.62 -3.32
CA GLY A 78 18.28 -9.70 -4.55
C GLY A 78 18.09 -11.08 -5.18
N SER A 79 18.14 -11.15 -6.51
CA SER A 79 18.08 -12.46 -7.18
C SER A 79 19.32 -13.29 -6.85
N PRO A 80 19.21 -14.63 -6.72
CA PRO A 80 20.36 -15.47 -6.39
C PRO A 80 21.54 -15.30 -7.35
N SER A 81 21.25 -15.17 -8.65
CA SER A 81 22.28 -14.97 -9.69
C SER A 81 23.00 -13.63 -9.58
N TYR A 82 22.30 -12.58 -9.15
CA TYR A 82 22.90 -11.27 -8.92
C TYR A 82 23.84 -11.31 -7.71
N LEU A 83 23.39 -11.85 -6.59
CA LEU A 83 24.19 -11.94 -5.36
C LEU A 83 25.41 -12.86 -5.52
N ALA A 84 25.30 -13.94 -6.30
CA ALA A 84 26.43 -14.81 -6.60
C ALA A 84 27.55 -14.09 -7.39
N LYS A 85 27.18 -13.14 -8.25
CA LYS A 85 28.12 -12.37 -9.08
C LYS A 85 28.66 -11.12 -8.39
N HIS A 86 27.84 -10.47 -7.57
CA HIS A 86 28.13 -9.15 -7.00
C HIS A 86 28.38 -9.18 -5.48
N GLY A 87 28.29 -10.34 -4.84
CA GLY A 87 28.36 -10.49 -3.39
C GLY A 87 27.02 -10.23 -2.71
N THR A 88 26.94 -10.60 -1.43
CA THR A 88 25.79 -10.32 -0.57
C THR A 88 26.11 -9.10 0.31
N PRO A 89 25.30 -8.03 0.28
CA PRO A 89 25.50 -6.90 1.18
C PRO A 89 25.23 -7.34 2.63
N HIS A 90 26.12 -6.98 3.55
CA HIS A 90 25.98 -7.28 4.98
C HIS A 90 25.59 -6.04 5.79
N THR A 91 25.85 -4.85 5.24
CA THR A 91 25.47 -3.56 5.80
C THR A 91 24.73 -2.71 4.76
N PRO A 92 23.90 -1.74 5.17
CA PRO A 92 23.27 -0.81 4.23
C PRO A 92 24.27 -0.03 3.37
N HIS A 93 25.48 0.25 3.88
CA HIS A 93 26.52 0.97 3.14
C HIS A 93 27.03 0.18 1.93
N ASP A 94 27.00 -1.15 1.99
CA ASP A 94 27.43 -2.02 0.89
C ASP A 94 26.54 -1.82 -0.35
N LEU A 95 25.30 -1.36 -0.17
CA LEU A 95 24.34 -1.13 -1.27
C LEU A 95 24.79 -0.04 -2.25
N ILE A 96 25.73 0.83 -1.86
CA ILE A 96 26.35 1.81 -2.76
C ILE A 96 27.09 1.11 -3.92
N GLN A 97 27.58 -0.10 -3.70
CA GLN A 97 28.24 -0.92 -4.72
C GLN A 97 27.27 -1.81 -5.51
N HIS A 98 25.98 -1.79 -5.17
CA HIS A 98 24.95 -2.59 -5.79
C HIS A 98 24.02 -1.79 -6.71
N ARG A 99 23.43 -2.49 -7.68
CA ARG A 99 22.43 -1.94 -8.60
C ARG A 99 21.06 -2.01 -7.94
N CYS A 100 20.77 -1.03 -7.11
CA CYS A 100 19.50 -0.97 -6.39
C CYS A 100 18.35 -0.51 -7.30
N MET A 101 17.24 -1.24 -7.29
CA MET A 101 15.97 -0.76 -7.83
C MET A 101 15.24 0.03 -6.75
N ASN A 102 14.78 1.24 -7.07
CA ASN A 102 14.12 2.10 -6.10
C ASN A 102 12.69 2.44 -6.54
N LEU A 103 11.81 2.67 -5.57
CA LEU A 103 10.44 3.09 -5.81
C LEU A 103 10.40 4.60 -6.01
N ARG A 104 9.67 5.07 -7.03
CA ARG A 104 9.31 6.49 -7.15
C ARG A 104 7.97 6.72 -6.48
N LEU A 105 7.93 7.63 -5.52
CA LEU A 105 6.71 8.00 -4.81
C LEU A 105 6.00 9.11 -5.61
N PRO A 106 4.81 8.86 -6.18
CA PRO A 106 4.11 9.83 -7.03
C PRO A 106 3.81 11.15 -6.30
N THR A 107 3.57 11.08 -5.01
CA THR A 107 3.12 12.18 -4.14
C THR A 107 4.26 12.90 -3.43
N ALA A 108 5.35 12.20 -3.13
CA ALA A 108 6.52 12.78 -2.45
C ALA A 108 7.55 13.38 -3.43
N GLY A 109 7.28 13.35 -4.75
CA GLY A 109 8.09 13.99 -5.78
C GLY A 109 9.48 13.37 -6.00
N GLY A 110 9.81 12.27 -5.33
CA GLY A 110 11.16 11.71 -5.26
C GLY A 110 11.21 10.18 -5.32
N LEU A 111 12.42 9.65 -5.28
CA LEU A 111 12.64 8.23 -4.99
C LEU A 111 12.47 8.00 -3.49
N TYR A 112 12.01 6.82 -3.11
CA TYR A 112 11.96 6.39 -1.72
C TYR A 112 13.36 6.49 -1.10
N ALA A 113 13.47 7.18 0.03
CA ALA A 113 14.70 7.27 0.80
C ALA A 113 14.88 5.96 1.55
N TRP A 114 16.00 5.28 1.32
CA TRP A 114 16.33 4.07 2.06
C TRP A 114 16.71 4.49 3.48
N GLU A 115 16.02 3.93 4.48
CA GLU A 115 16.30 4.13 5.91
C GLU A 115 17.29 3.08 6.44
#